data_AF-A0A7U9NK97-F1
#
_entry.id   AF-A0A7U9NK97-F1
#
_cell.length_a   1.000
_cell.length_b   1.000
_cell.length_c   1.000
_cell.angle_alpha   90.00
_cell.angle_beta   90.00
_cell.angle_gamma   90.00
#
_symmetry.space_group_name_H-M   'P 1'
#
loop_
_entity.id
_entity.type
_entity.pdbx_description
1 polymer ?
#
loop_
_entity_poly.entity_id
_entity_poly.type
_entity_poly.pdbx_seq_one_letter_code
_entity_poly.pdbx_strand_id
1 'polypeptide(L)'
;MRMSGMGKGQFETFGDGLLSIFEADERCLTGTKASHIRFGSRTVGVKRYWEAKTAGNEIAYMVSIPLELLSAVPIYAGDIVVLETRTESEGNSGQYRILQIQPKYDSSPPALYLSLENLMHPYKDRRGDSG
;
A
#
# COMPACT_ATOMS: atom_id res chain seq x y z
N MET A 1 -31.77 20.30 19.94
CA MET A 1 -30.76 19.58 19.13
C MET A 1 -29.48 19.44 19.94
N ARG A 2 -29.09 18.23 20.33
CA ARG A 2 -27.73 17.97 20.84
C ARG A 2 -26.89 17.49 19.66
N MET A 3 -25.81 18.20 19.37
CA MET A 3 -24.81 17.75 18.41
C MET A 3 -24.15 16.51 19.00
N SER A 4 -24.43 15.34 18.43
CA SER A 4 -23.78 14.08 18.79
C SER A 4 -22.28 14.21 18.53
N GLY A 5 -21.49 13.93 19.56
CA GLY A 5 -20.03 13.87 19.44
C GLY A 5 -19.62 12.89 18.36
N MET A 6 -18.89 13.39 17.38
CA MET A 6 -18.16 12.60 16.38
C MET A 6 -17.24 11.65 17.15
N GLY A 7 -17.44 10.34 16.97
CA GLY A 7 -16.60 9.32 17.60
C GLY A 7 -15.12 9.57 17.28
N LYS A 8 -14.25 9.39 18.28
CA LYS A 8 -12.79 9.45 18.15
C LYS A 8 -12.28 8.32 17.26
N GLY A 9 -12.56 8.35 15.97
CA GLY A 9 -11.84 7.54 14.99
C GLY A 9 -10.37 7.98 14.98
N GLN A 10 -9.45 7.04 14.78
CA GLN A 10 -8.04 7.39 14.60
C GLN A 10 -7.91 8.26 13.35
N PHE A 11 -7.32 9.44 13.51
CA PHE A 11 -7.12 10.37 12.39
C PHE A 11 -5.98 9.88 11.51
N GLU A 12 -6.23 9.79 10.21
CA GLU A 12 -5.26 9.27 9.24
C GLU A 12 -4.73 10.39 8.34
N THR A 13 -3.42 10.38 8.09
CA THR A 13 -2.76 11.28 7.13
C THR A 13 -2.14 10.48 5.99
N PHE A 14 -2.12 11.07 4.79
CA PHE A 14 -1.57 10.45 3.57
C PHE A 14 -0.44 11.32 2.96
N GLY A 15 0.28 12.07 3.78
CA GLY A 15 1.21 13.09 3.31
C GLY A 15 2.66 12.63 3.08
N ASP A 16 2.96 11.36 3.35
CA ASP A 16 4.33 10.87 3.54
C ASP A 16 5.06 10.57 2.22
N GLY A 17 4.31 10.39 1.13
CA GLY A 17 4.88 10.21 -0.20
C GLY A 17 3.82 10.05 -1.27
N LEU A 18 4.26 9.52 -2.41
CA LEU A 18 3.40 9.05 -3.48
C LEU A 18 3.62 7.55 -3.67
N LEU A 19 2.56 6.84 -4.06
CA LEU A 19 2.70 5.48 -4.51
C LEU A 19 1.88 5.23 -5.77
N SER A 20 2.31 4.22 -6.51
CA SER A 20 1.61 3.71 -7.68
C SER A 20 1.40 2.21 -7.52
N ILE A 21 0.25 1.70 -7.99
CA ILE A 21 -0.16 0.30 -7.90
C ILE A 21 -0.26 -0.26 -9.31
N PHE A 22 0.38 -1.40 -9.51
CA PHE A 22 0.46 -2.10 -10.78
C PHE A 22 -0.06 -3.52 -10.64
N GLU A 23 -0.73 -3.98 -11.68
CA GLU A 23 -0.96 -5.39 -11.88
C GLU A 23 0.34 -6.04 -12.35
N ALA A 24 0.59 -7.26 -11.90
CA ALA A 24 1.75 -8.00 -12.31
C ALA A 24 1.44 -9.47 -12.50
N ASP A 25 2.06 -10.03 -13.54
CA ASP A 25 2.00 -11.45 -13.88
C ASP A 25 3.37 -11.91 -14.38
N GLU A 26 3.74 -13.16 -14.10
CA GLU A 26 5.01 -13.77 -14.53
C GLU A 26 6.26 -12.87 -14.41
N ARG A 27 6.40 -12.13 -13.29
CA ARG A 27 7.50 -11.16 -13.02
C ARG A 27 7.55 -9.92 -13.93
N CYS A 28 6.45 -9.61 -14.59
CA CYS A 28 6.29 -8.42 -15.43
C CYS A 28 5.14 -7.56 -14.93
N LEU A 29 5.31 -6.24 -14.96
CA LEU A 29 4.18 -5.32 -14.78
C LEU A 29 3.35 -5.36 -16.06
N THR A 30 2.07 -5.72 -15.92
CA THR A 30 1.15 -5.91 -17.06
C THR A 30 0.11 -4.80 -17.17
N GLY A 31 -0.18 -4.10 -16.06
CA GLY A 31 -1.20 -3.06 -16.04
C GLY A 31 -0.97 -2.00 -14.96
N THR A 32 -1.54 -0.81 -15.18
CA THR A 32 -1.55 0.29 -14.20
C THR A 32 -2.92 0.36 -13.54
N LYS A 33 -2.98 0.16 -12.22
CA LYS A 33 -4.22 0.23 -11.45
C LYS A 33 -4.45 1.62 -10.87
N ALA A 34 -3.41 2.19 -10.26
CA ALA A 34 -3.44 3.54 -9.71
C ALA A 34 -2.06 4.17 -9.82
N SER A 35 -2.00 5.48 -10.04
CA SER A 35 -0.73 6.20 -10.19
C SER A 35 -0.69 7.44 -9.30
N HIS A 36 0.46 7.70 -8.70
CA HIS A 36 0.75 8.90 -7.91
C HIS A 36 -0.31 9.22 -6.83
N ILE A 37 -0.78 8.19 -6.12
CA ILE A 37 -1.70 8.40 -5.00
C ILE A 37 -0.91 8.72 -3.73
N ARG A 38 -1.49 9.58 -2.91
CA ARG A 38 -0.94 9.96 -1.60
C ARG A 38 -1.05 8.80 -0.61
N PHE A 39 0.00 8.56 0.18
CA PHE A 39 0.00 7.52 1.21
C PHE A 39 0.58 8.00 2.54
N GLY A 40 0.23 7.30 3.62
CA GLY A 40 0.79 7.49 4.95
C GLY A 40 1.58 6.27 5.39
N SER A 41 2.74 6.47 6.00
CA SER A 41 3.58 5.43 6.59
C SER A 41 2.98 4.97 7.93
N ARG A 42 2.97 3.67 8.19
CA ARG A 42 2.42 3.09 9.42
C ARG A 42 3.40 2.09 10.03
N THR A 43 3.38 2.02 11.36
CA THR A 43 4.14 1.00 12.10
C THR A 43 3.51 -0.37 11.87
N VAL A 44 4.32 -1.36 11.50
CA VAL A 44 3.88 -2.75 11.40
C VAL A 44 3.48 -3.25 12.79
N GLY A 45 2.21 -3.58 12.97
CA GLY A 45 1.73 -4.14 14.22
C GLY A 45 2.34 -5.51 14.51
N VAL A 46 2.69 -5.77 15.77
CA VAL A 46 3.36 -7.01 16.23
C VAL A 46 2.66 -8.27 15.72
N LYS A 47 1.32 -8.30 15.73
CA LYS A 47 0.53 -9.43 15.23
C LYS A 47 0.80 -9.72 13.74
N ARG A 48 0.77 -8.71 12.87
CA ARG A 48 1.03 -8.88 11.44
C ARG A 48 2.45 -9.35 11.16
N TYR A 49 3.41 -8.81 11.91
CA TYR A 49 4.80 -9.24 11.83
C TYR A 49 4.93 -10.76 12.08
N TRP A 50 4.31 -11.28 13.15
CA TRP A 50 4.36 -12.72 13.46
C TRP A 50 3.58 -13.58 12.47
N GLU A 51 2.41 -13.12 12.00
CA GLU A 51 1.62 -13.83 10.99
C GLU A 51 2.40 -13.98 9.68
N ALA A 52 3.05 -12.92 9.21
CA ALA A 52 3.90 -12.97 8.03
C ALA A 52 5.11 -13.89 8.23
N LYS A 53 5.81 -13.75 9.37
CA LYS A 53 6.99 -14.56 9.69
C LYS A 53 6.68 -16.05 9.74
N THR A 54 5.52 -16.43 10.28
CA THR A 54 5.06 -17.84 10.31
C THR A 54 4.78 -18.37 8.91
N ALA A 55 4.33 -17.52 7.99
CA ALA A 55 4.14 -17.86 6.57
C ALA A 55 5.44 -17.82 5.75
N GLY A 56 6.59 -17.54 6.37
CA GLY A 56 7.88 -17.41 5.67
C GLY A 56 8.08 -16.08 4.94
N ASN A 57 7.21 -15.09 5.18
CA ASN A 57 7.27 -13.78 4.55
C ASN A 57 7.77 -12.72 5.54
N GLU A 58 8.36 -11.63 5.02
CA GLU A 58 8.79 -10.49 5.82
C GLU A 58 8.05 -9.22 5.38
N ILE A 59 7.32 -8.59 6.32
CA ILE A 59 6.71 -7.28 6.07
C ILE A 59 7.81 -6.22 6.24
N ALA A 60 8.19 -5.59 5.14
CA ALA A 60 9.14 -4.49 5.12
C ALA A 60 8.46 -3.16 5.52
N TYR A 61 7.28 -2.90 4.96
CA TYR A 61 6.56 -1.65 5.17
C TYR A 61 5.06 -1.86 5.36
N MET A 62 4.44 -0.92 6.05
CA MET A 62 2.99 -0.81 6.09
C MET A 62 2.59 0.61 5.73
N VAL A 63 1.69 0.75 4.77
CA VAL A 63 1.21 2.03 4.30
C VAL A 63 -0.31 2.10 4.35
N SER A 64 -0.84 3.30 4.47
CA SER A 64 -2.26 3.61 4.40
C SER A 64 -2.55 4.49 3.20
N ILE A 65 -3.62 4.20 2.47
CA ILE A 65 -4.14 5.05 1.39
C ILE A 65 -5.63 5.34 1.61
N PRO A 66 -6.23 6.34 0.94
CA PRO A 66 -7.67 6.58 1.02
C PRO A 66 -8.48 5.35 0.62
N LEU A 67 -9.44 4.95 1.45
CA LEU A 67 -10.28 3.77 1.17
C LEU A 67 -11.17 3.94 -0.06
N GLU A 68 -11.51 5.19 -0.41
CA GLU A 68 -12.30 5.53 -1.60
C GLU A 68 -11.69 5.03 -2.91
N LEU A 69 -10.39 4.74 -2.94
CA LEU A 69 -9.73 4.19 -4.11
C LEU A 69 -10.32 2.84 -4.55
N LEU A 70 -10.83 2.04 -3.60
CA LEU A 70 -11.48 0.76 -3.91
C LEU A 70 -12.75 0.91 -4.75
N SER A 71 -13.37 2.09 -4.76
CA SER A 71 -14.52 2.38 -5.62
C SER A 71 -14.13 2.59 -7.09
N ALA A 72 -12.86 2.94 -7.35
CA ALA A 72 -12.37 3.22 -8.70
C ALA A 72 -11.62 2.03 -9.32
N VAL A 73 -10.87 1.28 -8.51
CA VAL A 73 -10.05 0.17 -9.00
C VAL A 73 -9.93 -0.95 -7.95
N PRO A 74 -10.02 -2.23 -8.35
CA PRO A 74 -9.75 -3.34 -7.44
C PRO A 74 -8.25 -3.47 -7.14
N ILE A 75 -7.93 -3.69 -5.86
CA ILE A 75 -6.56 -3.88 -5.36
C ILE A 75 -6.49 -5.25 -4.70
N TYR A 76 -5.49 -6.04 -5.07
CA TYR A 76 -5.33 -7.42 -4.61
C TYR A 76 -3.97 -7.66 -3.96
N ALA A 77 -3.91 -8.68 -3.10
CA ALA A 77 -2.62 -9.23 -2.70
C ALA A 77 -1.91 -9.77 -3.95
N GLY A 78 -0.61 -9.51 -4.06
CA GLY A 78 0.19 -9.81 -5.25
C GLY A 78 0.42 -8.62 -6.18
N ASP A 79 -0.42 -7.57 -6.12
CA ASP A 79 -0.17 -6.33 -6.86
C ASP A 79 1.16 -5.70 -6.43
N ILE A 80 1.81 -5.00 -7.37
CA ILE A 80 3.10 -4.35 -7.15
C ILE A 80 2.88 -2.88 -6.81
N VAL A 81 3.50 -2.44 -5.72
CA VAL A 81 3.50 -1.06 -5.26
C VAL A 81 4.87 -0.46 -5.52
N VAL A 82 4.90 0.69 -6.15
CA VAL A 82 6.11 1.52 -6.22
C VAL A 82 5.93 2.69 -5.27
N LEU A 83 6.81 2.79 -4.28
CA LEU A 83 6.85 3.92 -3.35
C LEU A 83 7.83 4.98 -3.85
N GLU A 84 7.37 6.22 -3.86
CA GLU A 84 8.14 7.42 -4.19
C GLU A 84 8.09 8.36 -2.98
N THR A 85 9.12 8.29 -2.14
CA THR A 85 9.24 9.12 -0.94
C THR A 85 10.04 10.39 -1.23
N ARG A 86 9.89 11.41 -0.38
CA ARG A 86 10.50 12.73 -0.61
C ARG A 86 12.01 12.73 -0.53
N THR A 87 12.63 11.74 0.11
CA THR A 87 14.08 11.64 0.17
C THR A 87 14.54 10.23 -0.16
N GLU A 88 15.40 10.09 -1.16
CA GLU A 88 15.99 8.79 -1.53
C GLU A 88 16.79 8.19 -0.37
N SER A 89 17.32 9.04 0.52
CA SER A 89 18.06 8.65 1.73
C SER A 89 17.20 7.97 2.80
N GLU A 90 15.87 8.08 2.75
CA GLU A 90 14.99 7.37 3.70
C GLU A 90 14.89 5.86 3.42
N GLY A 91 15.46 5.35 2.32
CA GLY A 91 15.54 3.90 2.05
C GLY A 91 14.20 3.21 1.77
N ASN A 92 13.12 4.00 1.71
CA ASN A 92 11.74 3.51 1.61
C ASN A 92 11.15 3.65 0.19
N SER A 93 11.88 4.24 -0.74
CA SER A 93 11.50 4.29 -2.16
C SER A 93 11.91 2.98 -2.85
N GLY A 94 11.02 2.39 -3.64
CA GLY A 94 11.28 1.09 -4.29
C GLY A 94 10.03 0.33 -4.71
N GLN A 95 10.24 -0.87 -5.29
CA GLN A 95 9.17 -1.79 -5.63
C GLN A 95 8.91 -2.79 -4.50
N TYR A 96 7.64 -2.99 -4.17
CA TYR A 96 7.18 -3.90 -3.13
C TYR A 96 5.98 -4.69 -3.63
N ARG A 97 5.73 -5.86 -3.05
CA ARG A 97 4.50 -6.63 -3.32
C ARG A 97 3.53 -6.50 -2.15
N ILE A 98 2.24 -6.36 -2.46
CA ILE A 98 1.18 -6.37 -1.44
C ILE A 98 1.02 -7.79 -0.90
N LEU A 99 1.28 -7.99 0.39
CA LEU A 99 1.00 -9.25 1.08
C LEU A 99 -0.40 -9.31 1.67
N GLN A 100 -0.83 -8.21 2.29
CA GLN A 100 -2.08 -8.16 3.05
C GLN A 100 -2.77 -6.82 2.85
N ILE A 101 -4.10 -6.87 2.77
CA ILE A 101 -4.98 -5.72 2.62
C ILE A 101 -5.95 -5.70 3.79
N GLN A 102 -6.11 -4.55 4.44
CA GLN A 102 -7.09 -4.37 5.51
C GLN A 102 -7.82 -3.03 5.38
N PRO A 103 -9.12 -3.04 5.04
CA PRO A 103 -9.97 -1.86 5.16
C PRO A 103 -10.11 -1.41 6.62
N LYS A 104 -10.03 -0.10 6.85
CA LYS A 104 -10.25 0.56 8.15
C LYS A 104 -11.36 1.59 7.99
N TYR A 105 -12.56 1.21 8.39
CA TYR A 105 -13.75 2.07 8.35
C TYR A 105 -13.90 2.96 9.59
N ASP A 106 -13.20 2.59 10.66
CA ASP A 106 -13.20 3.30 11.95
C ASP A 106 -12.20 4.46 12.02
N SER A 107 -11.43 4.70 10.94
CA SER A 107 -10.53 5.85 10.82
C SER A 107 -11.22 7.04 10.14
N SER A 108 -10.69 8.24 10.36
CA SER A 108 -11.16 9.45 9.70
C SER A 108 -9.98 10.19 9.05
N PRO A 109 -9.92 10.27 7.70
CA PRO A 109 -10.78 9.58 6.74
C PRO A 109 -10.62 8.04 6.78
N PRO A 110 -11.60 7.27 6.25
CA PRO A 110 -11.46 5.82 6.09
C PRO A 110 -10.23 5.47 5.25
N ALA A 111 -9.48 4.48 5.70
CA ALA A 111 -8.19 4.12 5.10
C ALA A 111 -8.16 2.65 4.66
N LEU A 112 -7.32 2.35 3.69
CA LEU A 112 -6.93 0.99 3.30
C LEU A 112 -5.48 0.78 3.71
N TYR A 113 -5.25 -0.19 4.59
CA TYR A 113 -3.91 -0.55 5.03
C TYR A 113 -3.34 -1.66 4.13
N LEU A 114 -2.15 -1.42 3.61
CA LEU A 114 -1.39 -2.35 2.78
C LEU A 114 -0.14 -2.76 3.55
N SER A 115 0.06 -4.07 3.74
CA SER A 115 1.33 -4.61 4.23
C SER A 115 2.15 -5.05 3.04
N LEU A 116 3.38 -4.55 2.97
CA LEU A 116 4.26 -4.64 1.83
C LEU A 116 5.48 -5.49 2.18
N GLU A 117 5.88 -6.37 1.27
CA GLU A 117 7.15 -7.08 1.36
C GLU A 117 8.18 -6.53 0.37
N ASN A 118 9.44 -6.65 0.74
CA ASN A 118 10.54 -6.28 -0.14
C ASN A 118 10.71 -7.33 -1.26
N LEU A 119 10.99 -6.85 -2.46
CA LEU A 119 11.27 -7.69 -3.61
C LEU A 119 12.79 -7.84 -3.77
N MET A 120 13.31 -9.06 -3.62
CA MET A 120 14.73 -9.33 -3.92
C MET A 120 15.06 -9.06 -5.39
N HIS A 121 14.09 -9.21 -6.29
CA HIS A 121 14.21 -8.90 -7.71
C HIS A 121 13.01 -8.05 -8.15
N PRO A 122 13.21 -6.76 -8.50
CA PRO A 122 12.13 -5.90 -8.96
C PRO A 122 11.54 -6.43 -10.29
N TYR A 123 10.25 -6.18 -10.49
CA TYR A 123 9.54 -6.59 -11.70
C TYR A 123 9.99 -5.73 -12.88
N LYS A 124 10.11 -6.36 -14.05
CA LYS A 124 10.41 -5.62 -15.29
C LYS A 124 9.14 -4.95 -15.78
N ASP A 125 9.26 -3.68 -16.15
CA ASP A 125 8.17 -2.97 -16.80
C ASP A 125 8.07 -3.38 -18.26
N ARG A 126 6.96 -3.99 -18.66
CA ARG A 126 6.69 -4.41 -20.06
C ARG A 126 5.46 -3.73 -20.66
N ARG A 127 4.89 -2.72 -19.99
CA ARG A 127 3.65 -2.06 -20.43
C ARG A 127 3.79 -1.28 -21.75
N GLY A 128 4.99 -1.16 -22.29
CA GLY A 128 5.29 -0.53 -23.58
C GLY A 128 6.03 -1.43 -24.59
N ASP A 129 6.20 -2.73 -24.30
CA ASP A 129 6.85 -3.66 -25.22
C ASP A 129 5.82 -4.15 -26.24
N SER A 130 5.47 -3.28 -27.19
CA SER A 130 4.73 -3.66 -28.39
C SER A 130 5.68 -4.43 -29.30
N GLY A 131 5.60 -5.76 -29.26
CA GLY A 131 6.17 -6.63 -30.30
C GLY A 131 5.40 -6.53 -31.60
#